data_AF-A0AAN7IST2-F1
#
_entry.id   AF-A0AAN7IST2-F1
#
_cell.length_a   1.000
_cell.length_b   1.000
_cell.length_c   1.000
_cell.angle_alpha   90.00
_cell.angle_beta   90.00
_cell.angle_gamma   90.00
#
_symmetry.space_group_name_H-M   'P 1'
#
loop_
_entity.id
_entity.type
_entity.pdbx_description
1 polymer ?
#
loop_
_entity_poly.entity_id
_entity_poly.type
_entity_poly.pdbx_seq_one_letter_code
_entity_poly.pdbx_strand_id
1 'polypeptide(L)'
;MMTTIRNSRIPWQPPIYINHLREEGRETGNTNKMAEPKKLHIAMFPWLAFGHIIPFLELGKLIARKGHHISFISTPRNIDRLPKIPPHLAPLITLVKLPLPHVENLPENAEATMDVPYHIIPYLKKAHDGLQEPLSNFLESSAPDWIIHDFAPYWLPPIATKLRISMAFFSIFNASSFSFFGPTKPSITEVQEPRSEPEHFTVSPKWVPFPSKIAFRLFEAKKIFENYEENASGVSDWFRLATVMSGTQVFAVKTCMEIEDEWVNLLGELHNVPVIPVGLLPPSAQERVENEDNSWDTIVEWLNKQEKESVVYIALGSEIQPSQEDFNELAFGLEQSGLSFFFALRKRCVAGDSVELPKGFEERTKDRGIVWTGWAPQLKILAHESVGGFLTHCGWSSVTEAFQFGRALVMLPFLGDQGLVARFLEEKQAGIEVPRNEQDGSFTRDSVAETLRLVMKDEKGKIYRDKAKEMNIIFGDLDIQYQCIDKFVEFLENKS
;
A
#
# COMPACT_ATOMS: atom_id res chain seq x y z
N MET A 1 18.91 -9.15 60.31
CA MET A 1 20.22 -9.72 59.92
C MET A 1 20.43 -9.40 58.46
N MET A 2 21.50 -8.64 58.17
CA MET A 2 21.95 -8.26 56.83
C MET A 2 22.14 -9.49 55.94
N THR A 3 21.75 -9.41 54.66
CA THR A 3 22.69 -9.75 53.56
C THR A 3 22.23 -9.16 52.24
N THR A 4 23.10 -8.30 51.73
CA THR A 4 23.07 -7.58 50.46
C THR A 4 23.54 -8.51 49.34
N ILE A 5 22.81 -8.61 48.22
CA ILE A 5 23.32 -9.24 46.99
C ILE A 5 23.66 -8.11 45.99
N ARG A 6 24.93 -8.07 45.60
CA ARG A 6 25.52 -7.09 44.68
C ARG A 6 25.15 -7.39 43.23
N ASN A 7 24.74 -6.33 42.53
CA ASN A 7 24.73 -6.22 41.07
C ASN A 7 26.14 -6.36 40.49
N SER A 8 26.33 -7.25 39.50
CA SER A 8 27.44 -7.21 38.56
C SER A 8 26.95 -6.78 37.18
N ARG A 9 27.16 -5.49 36.86
CA ARG A 9 27.04 -4.94 35.50
C ARG A 9 28.30 -5.31 34.71
N ILE A 10 28.13 -5.96 33.57
CA ILE A 10 29.18 -6.11 32.54
C ILE A 10 28.98 -4.95 31.54
N PRO A 11 29.97 -4.08 31.30
CA PRO A 11 29.86 -3.05 30.28
C PRO A 11 30.23 -3.61 28.90
N TRP A 12 29.37 -3.35 27.92
CA TRP A 12 29.56 -3.64 26.50
C TRP A 12 30.60 -2.67 25.90
N GLN A 13 31.62 -3.20 25.21
CA GLN A 13 32.58 -2.42 24.42
C GLN A 13 32.34 -2.66 22.92
N PRO A 14 32.35 -1.61 22.08
CA PRO A 14 32.21 -1.75 20.63
C PRO A 14 33.51 -2.24 19.97
N PRO A 15 33.45 -2.96 18.83
CA PRO A 15 34.63 -3.50 18.17
C PRO A 15 35.47 -2.40 17.49
N ILE A 16 36.78 -2.48 17.70
CA ILE A 16 37.82 -1.65 17.09
C ILE A 16 38.10 -2.21 15.68
N TYR A 17 37.82 -1.43 14.64
CA TYR A 17 38.33 -1.73 13.29
C TYR A 17 39.78 -1.27 13.18
N ILE A 18 40.70 -2.22 13.01
CA ILE A 18 42.12 -1.98 12.77
C ILE A 18 42.32 -1.75 11.26
N ASN A 19 42.71 -0.52 10.91
CA ASN A 19 43.29 -0.17 9.62
C ASN A 19 44.80 -0.49 9.62
N HIS A 20 45.28 -1.17 8.57
CA HIS A 20 46.63 -1.21 7.95
C HIS A 20 46.79 -2.59 7.28
N LEU A 21 47.08 -2.71 5.98
CA LEU A 21 48.32 -2.40 5.26
C LEU A 21 47.98 -2.35 3.75
N ARG A 22 48.31 -1.28 3.02
CA ARG A 22 49.57 -0.97 2.31
C ARG A 22 49.66 -1.61 0.91
N GLU A 23 49.77 -0.72 -0.06
CA GLU A 23 49.93 -0.92 -1.51
C GLU A 23 51.14 -1.80 -1.86
N GLU A 24 50.95 -2.71 -2.82
CA GLU A 24 51.96 -3.08 -3.80
C GLU A 24 51.29 -3.21 -5.17
N GLY A 25 51.76 -2.38 -6.12
CA GLY A 25 51.23 -2.31 -7.47
C GLY A 25 51.61 -3.50 -8.34
N ARG A 26 50.65 -3.91 -9.17
CA ARG A 26 50.92 -4.52 -10.48
C ARG A 26 49.95 -3.92 -11.48
N GLU A 27 50.49 -3.09 -12.37
CA GLU A 27 49.85 -2.67 -13.60
C GLU A 27 49.56 -3.90 -14.46
N THR A 28 48.28 -4.27 -14.54
CA THR A 28 47.75 -4.96 -15.71
C THR A 28 46.65 -4.07 -16.25
N GLY A 29 46.95 -3.38 -17.35
CA GLY A 29 45.99 -2.60 -18.11
C GLY A 29 44.88 -3.51 -18.59
N ASN A 30 43.80 -3.57 -17.82
CA ASN A 30 42.51 -4.01 -18.31
C ASN A 30 41.64 -2.76 -18.29
N THR A 31 41.57 -2.08 -19.43
CA THR A 31 40.53 -1.10 -19.68
C THR A 31 39.20 -1.86 -19.57
N ASN A 32 38.61 -1.89 -18.38
CA ASN A 32 37.18 -2.09 -18.20
C ASN A 32 36.54 -0.96 -19.01
N LYS A 33 36.24 -1.24 -20.29
CA LYS A 33 35.09 -0.63 -20.92
C LYS A 33 33.95 -0.98 -19.98
N MET A 34 33.52 -0.02 -19.16
CA MET A 34 32.22 -0.12 -18.51
C MET A 34 31.27 -0.46 -19.63
N ALA A 35 30.71 -1.68 -19.61
CA ALA A 35 29.67 -2.05 -20.56
C ALA A 35 28.61 -0.96 -20.47
N GLU A 36 28.12 -0.48 -21.62
CA GLU A 36 27.05 0.50 -21.59
C GLU A 36 25.89 -0.08 -20.76
N PRO A 37 25.33 0.70 -19.82
CA PRO A 37 24.26 0.21 -18.95
C PRO A 37 23.11 -0.31 -19.81
N LYS A 38 22.63 -1.51 -19.50
CA LYS A 38 21.62 -2.21 -20.29
C LYS A 38 20.30 -1.43 -20.20
N LYS A 39 19.86 -0.84 -21.30
CA LYS A 39 18.58 -0.14 -21.36
C LYS A 39 17.47 -1.15 -21.60
N LEU A 40 16.56 -1.25 -20.65
CA LEU A 40 15.42 -2.16 -20.72
C LEU A 40 14.19 -1.43 -21.20
N HIS A 41 13.32 -2.11 -21.92
CA HIS A 41 11.94 -1.72 -22.15
C HIS A 41 11.02 -2.54 -21.23
N ILE A 42 10.29 -1.87 -20.35
CA ILE A 42 9.45 -2.49 -19.32
C ILE A 42 8.00 -2.02 -19.51
N ALA A 43 7.10 -2.96 -19.75
CA ALA A 43 5.66 -2.72 -19.72
C ALA A 43 5.13 -2.79 -18.28
N MET A 44 4.24 -1.88 -17.90
CA MET A 44 3.57 -1.86 -16.61
C MET A 44 2.06 -1.95 -16.79
N PHE A 45 1.43 -2.93 -16.16
CA PHE A 45 0.00 -3.19 -16.31
C PHE A 45 -0.70 -3.39 -14.94
N PRO A 46 -0.99 -2.27 -14.23
CA PRO A 46 -1.67 -2.29 -12.93
C PRO A 46 -3.16 -2.64 -13.03
N TRP A 47 -3.72 -3.14 -11.92
CA TRP A 47 -5.18 -3.23 -11.76
C TRP A 47 -5.82 -1.82 -11.77
N LEU A 48 -7.08 -1.73 -12.23
CA LEU A 48 -7.83 -0.48 -12.45
C LEU A 48 -8.34 0.16 -11.15
N ALA A 49 -7.46 0.31 -10.16
CA ALA A 49 -7.72 0.96 -8.89
C ALA A 49 -6.58 1.93 -8.59
N PHE A 50 -6.87 3.14 -8.12
CA PHE A 50 -5.81 4.14 -7.88
C PHE A 50 -4.86 3.74 -6.73
N GLY A 51 -5.32 2.88 -5.82
CA GLY A 51 -4.44 2.22 -4.84
C GLY A 51 -3.35 1.35 -5.49
N HIS A 52 -3.56 0.87 -6.72
CA HIS A 52 -2.60 0.08 -7.50
C HIS A 52 -1.86 0.94 -8.54
N ILE A 53 -2.59 1.74 -9.32
CA ILE A 53 -2.05 2.56 -10.41
C ILE A 53 -0.97 3.52 -9.91
N ILE A 54 -1.19 4.18 -8.76
CA ILE A 54 -0.24 5.18 -8.26
C ILE A 54 1.08 4.54 -7.81
N PRO A 55 1.12 3.46 -7.00
CA PRO A 55 2.37 2.76 -6.71
C PRO A 55 3.10 2.26 -7.95
N PHE A 56 2.39 1.72 -8.95
CA PHE A 56 3.00 1.31 -10.21
C PHE A 56 3.66 2.50 -10.92
N LEU A 57 2.99 3.67 -10.93
CA LEU A 57 3.53 4.86 -11.55
C LEU A 57 4.79 5.35 -10.83
N GLU A 58 4.79 5.36 -9.49
CA GLU A 58 5.97 5.75 -8.71
C GLU A 58 7.14 4.77 -8.92
N LEU A 59 6.88 3.46 -8.96
CA LEU A 59 7.89 2.47 -9.33
C LEU A 59 8.42 2.72 -10.76
N GLY A 60 7.54 3.00 -11.71
CA GLY A 60 7.90 3.32 -13.10
C GLY A 60 8.79 4.55 -13.20
N LYS A 61 8.48 5.62 -12.47
CA LYS A 61 9.34 6.82 -12.40
C LYS A 61 10.72 6.49 -11.83
N LEU A 62 10.80 5.68 -10.78
CA LEU A 62 12.07 5.31 -10.14
C LEU A 62 12.95 4.45 -11.08
N ILE A 63 12.34 3.53 -11.82
CA ILE A 63 13.04 2.74 -12.84
C ILE A 63 13.45 3.62 -14.03
N ALA A 64 12.58 4.53 -14.49
CA ALA A 64 12.91 5.48 -15.55
C ALA A 64 14.08 6.39 -15.15
N ARG A 65 14.20 6.82 -13.89
CA ARG A 65 15.36 7.58 -13.39
C ARG A 65 16.69 6.83 -13.53
N LYS A 66 16.66 5.50 -13.62
CA LYS A 66 17.84 4.66 -13.89
C LYS A 66 18.15 4.48 -15.38
N GLY A 67 17.34 5.06 -16.26
CA GLY A 67 17.59 5.13 -17.71
C GLY A 67 16.85 4.09 -18.55
N HIS A 68 15.93 3.32 -17.96
CA HIS A 68 15.10 2.35 -18.67
C HIS A 68 13.83 3.01 -19.24
N HIS A 69 13.29 2.41 -20.30
CA HIS A 69 12.04 2.85 -20.92
C HIS A 69 10.84 2.14 -20.29
N ILE A 70 9.81 2.89 -19.92
CA ILE A 70 8.56 2.39 -19.35
C ILE A 70 7.42 2.61 -20.33
N SER A 71 6.70 1.54 -20.64
CA SER A 71 5.36 1.63 -21.22
C SER A 71 4.33 1.46 -20.11
N PHE A 72 3.73 2.56 -19.66
CA PHE A 72 2.72 2.55 -18.60
C PHE A 72 1.33 2.37 -19.21
N ILE A 73 0.73 1.20 -19.01
CA ILE A 73 -0.47 0.77 -19.72
C ILE A 73 -1.67 0.88 -18.79
N SER A 74 -2.68 1.64 -19.21
CA SER A 74 -3.97 1.70 -18.53
C SER A 74 -5.07 2.15 -19.50
N THR A 75 -6.27 2.37 -18.97
CA THR A 75 -7.40 2.84 -19.77
C THR A 75 -7.35 4.36 -19.99
N PRO A 76 -8.01 4.91 -21.02
CA PRO A 76 -7.90 6.33 -21.37
C PRO A 76 -8.17 7.30 -20.22
N ARG A 77 -9.28 7.14 -19.49
CA ARG A 77 -9.65 8.05 -18.38
C ARG A 77 -8.71 7.90 -17.19
N ASN A 78 -8.18 6.70 -16.95
CA ASN A 78 -7.21 6.50 -15.87
C ASN A 78 -5.88 7.19 -16.19
N ILE A 79 -5.40 7.08 -17.43
CA ILE A 79 -4.22 7.83 -17.90
C ILE A 79 -4.45 9.34 -17.77
N ASP A 80 -5.62 9.85 -18.13
CA ASP A 80 -5.95 11.29 -18.05
C ASP A 80 -6.08 11.80 -16.61
N ARG A 81 -6.26 10.90 -15.63
CA ARG A 81 -6.31 11.20 -14.19
C ARG A 81 -4.95 11.08 -13.50
N LEU A 82 -3.91 10.59 -14.19
CA LEU A 82 -2.58 10.45 -13.60
C LEU A 82 -1.96 11.82 -13.28
N PRO A 83 -1.10 11.90 -12.25
CA PRO A 83 -0.26 13.06 -12.08
C PRO A 83 0.64 13.22 -13.30
N LYS A 84 0.98 14.47 -13.65
CA LYS A 84 1.88 14.77 -14.76
C LYS A 84 3.24 14.09 -14.54
N ILE A 85 3.79 13.54 -15.62
CA ILE A 85 5.14 12.99 -15.61
C ILE A 85 6.13 14.16 -15.57
N PRO A 86 7.15 14.13 -14.68
CA PRO A 86 8.19 15.15 -14.67
C PRO A 86 8.86 15.29 -16.05
N PRO A 87 9.15 16.51 -16.54
CA PRO A 87 9.70 16.71 -17.89
C PRO A 87 10.99 15.93 -18.16
N HIS A 88 11.83 15.71 -17.14
CA HIS A 88 13.07 14.95 -17.25
C HIS A 88 12.85 13.43 -17.41
N LEU A 89 11.67 12.90 -17.06
CA LEU A 89 11.29 11.50 -17.23
C LEU A 89 10.37 11.26 -18.43
N ALA A 90 9.73 12.31 -18.97
CA ALA A 90 8.80 12.19 -20.08
C ALA A 90 9.36 11.42 -21.30
N PRO A 91 10.65 11.56 -21.70
CA PRO A 91 11.21 10.78 -22.81
C PRO A 91 11.33 9.27 -22.51
N LEU A 92 11.29 8.88 -21.24
CA LEU A 92 11.48 7.50 -20.78
C LEU A 92 10.17 6.82 -20.39
N ILE A 93 9.04 7.55 -20.33
CA ILE A 93 7.74 6.99 -19.93
C ILE A 93 6.72 7.25 -21.02
N THR A 94 6.34 6.20 -21.73
CA THR A 94 5.24 6.19 -22.71
C THR A 94 3.93 5.81 -22.00
N LEU A 95 2.93 6.69 -22.05
CA LEU A 95 1.58 6.38 -21.54
C LEU A 95 0.76 5.69 -22.64
N VAL A 96 0.40 4.43 -22.41
CA VAL A 96 -0.33 3.59 -23.37
C VAL A 96 -1.79 3.48 -22.94
N LYS A 97 -2.70 3.96 -23.80
CA LYS A 97 -4.15 3.93 -23.57
C LYS A 97 -4.79 2.74 -24.27
N LEU A 98 -5.32 1.78 -23.51
CA LEU A 98 -6.11 0.67 -24.04
C LEU A 98 -7.60 0.88 -23.71
N PRO A 99 -8.47 1.09 -24.72
CA PRO A 99 -9.90 1.28 -24.48
C PRO A 99 -10.52 0.08 -23.76
N LEU A 100 -11.22 0.36 -22.66
CA LEU A 100 -11.93 -0.67 -21.91
C LEU A 100 -13.18 -1.10 -22.70
N PRO A 101 -13.39 -2.40 -22.96
CA PRO A 101 -14.56 -2.87 -23.68
C PRO A 101 -15.84 -2.67 -22.84
N HIS A 102 -16.96 -2.48 -23.54
CA HIS A 102 -18.26 -2.40 -22.91
C HIS A 102 -18.66 -3.75 -22.30
N VAL A 103 -19.19 -3.73 -21.09
CA VAL A 103 -19.73 -4.88 -20.37
C VAL A 103 -21.09 -4.51 -19.78
N GLU A 104 -22.06 -5.39 -19.96
CA GLU A 104 -23.40 -5.23 -19.37
C GLU A 104 -23.30 -5.08 -17.83
N ASN A 105 -24.06 -4.16 -17.24
CA ASN A 105 -24.04 -3.77 -15.83
C ASN A 105 -22.81 -2.95 -15.36
N LEU A 106 -21.86 -2.66 -16.25
CA LEU A 106 -20.82 -1.67 -15.98
C LEU A 106 -21.27 -0.29 -16.51
N PRO A 107 -21.34 0.75 -15.66
CA PRO A 107 -21.73 2.09 -16.11
C PRO A 107 -20.84 2.61 -17.24
N GLU A 108 -21.43 3.40 -18.14
CA GLU A 108 -20.68 4.02 -19.23
C GLU A 108 -19.56 4.89 -18.67
N ASN A 109 -18.35 4.77 -19.23
CA ASN A 109 -17.13 5.44 -18.80
C ASN A 109 -16.59 5.02 -17.41
N ALA A 110 -17.13 3.98 -16.76
CA ALA A 110 -16.53 3.45 -15.53
C ALA A 110 -15.24 2.68 -15.86
N GLU A 111 -14.10 3.28 -15.58
CA GLU A 111 -12.79 2.73 -15.91
C GLU A 111 -11.92 2.43 -14.67
N ALA A 112 -12.37 2.78 -13.47
CA ALA A 112 -11.69 2.45 -12.23
C ALA A 112 -12.66 2.07 -11.09
N THR A 113 -12.16 1.40 -10.05
CA THR A 113 -12.95 1.00 -8.86
C THR A 113 -13.63 2.19 -8.16
N MET A 114 -13.05 3.38 -8.24
CA MET A 114 -13.65 4.60 -7.68
C MET A 114 -14.88 5.11 -8.45
N ASP A 115 -15.07 4.66 -9.69
CA ASP A 115 -16.21 5.04 -10.53
C ASP A 115 -17.47 4.20 -10.23
N VAL A 116 -17.33 3.10 -9.47
CA VAL A 116 -18.41 2.10 -9.30
C VAL A 116 -18.56 1.64 -7.84
N PRO A 117 -19.78 1.31 -7.39
CA PRO A 117 -19.99 0.63 -6.10
C PRO A 117 -19.27 -0.72 -6.03
N TYR A 118 -18.98 -1.20 -4.82
CA TYR A 118 -18.21 -2.44 -4.61
C TYR A 118 -18.79 -3.66 -5.33
N HIS A 119 -20.13 -3.83 -5.28
CA HIS A 119 -20.82 -4.94 -5.93
C HIS A 119 -20.75 -4.92 -7.48
N ILE A 120 -20.33 -3.81 -8.09
CA ILE A 120 -20.15 -3.67 -9.55
C ILE A 120 -18.70 -3.97 -9.98
N ILE A 121 -17.73 -3.98 -9.05
CA ILE A 121 -16.32 -4.29 -9.34
C ILE A 121 -16.11 -5.60 -10.14
N PRO A 122 -16.88 -6.70 -9.91
CA PRO A 122 -16.79 -7.89 -10.75
C PRO A 122 -16.99 -7.64 -12.25
N TYR A 123 -17.87 -6.72 -12.64
CA TYR A 123 -18.07 -6.35 -14.06
C TYR A 123 -16.91 -5.53 -14.60
N LEU A 124 -16.26 -4.69 -13.76
CA LEU A 124 -15.02 -4.01 -14.13
C LEU A 124 -13.88 -5.00 -14.38
N LYS A 125 -13.79 -6.08 -13.58
CA LYS A 125 -12.82 -7.18 -13.81
C LYS A 125 -13.10 -7.90 -15.14
N LYS A 126 -14.37 -8.17 -15.44
CA LYS A 126 -14.79 -8.73 -16.74
C LYS A 126 -14.38 -7.83 -17.91
N ALA A 127 -14.55 -6.52 -17.77
CA ALA A 127 -14.13 -5.57 -18.79
C ALA A 127 -12.60 -5.53 -18.94
N HIS A 128 -11.86 -5.57 -17.83
CA HIS A 128 -10.41 -5.68 -17.83
C HIS A 128 -9.92 -6.97 -18.51
N ASP A 129 -10.65 -8.08 -18.39
CA ASP A 129 -10.30 -9.32 -19.11
C ASP A 129 -10.42 -9.18 -20.62
N GLY A 130 -11.34 -8.34 -21.10
CA GLY A 130 -11.42 -7.99 -22.52
C GLY A 130 -10.25 -7.14 -23.03
N LEU A 131 -9.31 -6.71 -22.16
CA LEU A 131 -8.04 -6.11 -22.57
C LEU A 131 -7.00 -7.14 -23.05
N GLN A 132 -7.32 -8.45 -23.01
CA GLN A 132 -6.42 -9.52 -23.42
C GLN A 132 -5.85 -9.33 -24.83
N GLU A 133 -6.71 -9.16 -25.83
CA GLU A 133 -6.29 -8.98 -27.23
C GLU A 133 -5.50 -7.67 -27.45
N PRO A 134 -5.98 -6.48 -27.03
CA PRO A 134 -5.23 -5.25 -27.25
C PRO A 134 -3.88 -5.24 -26.50
N LEU A 135 -3.81 -5.82 -25.29
CA LEU A 135 -2.52 -5.96 -24.60
C LEU A 135 -1.59 -6.92 -25.35
N SER A 136 -2.09 -8.07 -25.83
CA SER A 136 -1.29 -9.02 -26.61
C SER A 136 -0.68 -8.35 -27.85
N ASN A 137 -1.48 -7.59 -28.61
CA ASN A 137 -1.02 -6.87 -29.79
C ASN A 137 0.03 -5.81 -29.44
N PHE A 138 -0.15 -5.11 -28.33
CA PHE A 138 0.84 -4.15 -27.83
C PHE A 138 2.16 -4.85 -27.47
N LEU A 139 2.12 -5.97 -26.73
CA LEU A 139 3.31 -6.71 -26.32
C LEU A 139 4.06 -7.31 -27.52
N GLU A 140 3.34 -7.81 -28.53
CA GLU A 140 3.94 -8.34 -29.76
C GLU A 140 4.63 -7.25 -30.58
N SER A 141 4.00 -6.07 -30.69
CA SER A 141 4.54 -4.95 -31.47
C SER A 141 5.70 -4.22 -30.79
N SER A 142 5.64 -4.08 -29.46
CA SER A 142 6.60 -3.29 -28.69
C SER A 142 7.73 -4.10 -28.06
N ALA A 143 7.57 -5.43 -28.00
CA ALA A 143 8.55 -6.41 -27.55
C ALA A 143 9.35 -5.96 -26.30
N PRO A 144 8.67 -5.67 -25.17
CA PRO A 144 9.37 -5.30 -23.94
C PRO A 144 10.18 -6.48 -23.39
N ASP A 145 11.28 -6.19 -22.70
CA ASP A 145 12.08 -7.20 -21.99
C ASP A 145 11.30 -7.78 -20.80
N TRP A 146 10.53 -6.92 -20.12
CA TRP A 146 9.74 -7.27 -18.95
C TRP A 146 8.31 -6.72 -19.04
N ILE A 147 7.37 -7.47 -18.47
CA ILE A 147 6.08 -6.95 -18.03
C ILE A 147 5.97 -7.06 -16.51
N ILE A 148 5.77 -5.91 -15.87
CA ILE A 148 5.42 -5.80 -14.45
C ILE A 148 3.89 -5.72 -14.37
N HIS A 149 3.26 -6.70 -13.75
CA HIS A 149 1.80 -6.83 -13.72
C HIS A 149 1.25 -7.02 -12.29
N ASP A 150 -0.06 -6.82 -12.19
CA ASP A 150 -0.84 -6.96 -10.95
C ASP A 150 -1.56 -8.33 -10.89
N PHE A 151 -2.49 -8.49 -9.94
CA PHE A 151 -3.23 -9.75 -9.70
C PHE A 151 -4.30 -10.06 -10.75
N ALA A 152 -4.87 -9.03 -11.40
CA ALA A 152 -6.07 -9.19 -12.24
C ALA A 152 -5.91 -9.98 -13.56
N PRO A 153 -4.83 -9.81 -14.36
CA PRO A 153 -4.72 -10.39 -15.71
C PRO A 153 -4.29 -11.86 -15.71
N TYR A 154 -5.14 -12.76 -15.21
CA TYR A 154 -4.87 -14.20 -15.13
C TYR A 154 -4.53 -14.86 -16.48
N TRP A 155 -4.95 -14.24 -17.59
CA TRP A 155 -4.69 -14.67 -18.97
C TRP A 155 -3.31 -14.25 -19.51
N LEU A 156 -2.55 -13.42 -18.78
CA LEU A 156 -1.26 -12.89 -19.21
C LEU A 156 -0.11 -13.91 -19.28
N PRO A 157 0.05 -14.86 -18.33
CA PRO A 157 1.17 -15.81 -18.34
C PRO A 157 1.40 -16.58 -19.65
N PRO A 158 0.38 -17.19 -20.30
CA PRO A 158 0.60 -17.88 -21.56
C PRO A 158 1.00 -16.93 -22.71
N ILE A 159 0.53 -15.67 -22.68
CA ILE A 159 0.88 -14.65 -23.69
C ILE A 159 2.34 -14.25 -23.56
N ALA A 160 2.78 -13.88 -22.35
CA ALA A 160 4.17 -13.52 -22.09
C ALA A 160 5.13 -14.67 -22.43
N THR A 161 4.76 -15.91 -22.08
CA THR A 161 5.54 -17.11 -22.43
C THR A 161 5.69 -17.28 -23.94
N LYS A 162 4.59 -17.13 -24.70
CA LYS A 162 4.61 -17.24 -26.18
C LYS A 162 5.49 -16.16 -26.81
N LEU A 163 5.43 -14.94 -26.28
CA LEU A 163 6.21 -13.80 -26.76
C LEU A 163 7.64 -13.74 -26.19
N ARG A 164 7.99 -14.66 -25.28
CA ARG A 164 9.28 -14.72 -24.58
C ARG A 164 9.60 -13.44 -23.79
N ILE A 165 8.57 -12.85 -23.17
CA ILE A 165 8.67 -11.66 -22.32
C ILE A 165 8.78 -12.13 -20.87
N SER A 166 9.72 -11.56 -20.10
CA SER A 166 9.86 -11.87 -18.68
C SER A 166 8.76 -11.21 -17.84
N MET A 167 8.28 -11.88 -16.79
CA MET A 167 7.20 -11.40 -15.94
C MET A 167 7.65 -11.16 -14.51
N ALA A 168 7.29 -9.99 -13.98
CA ALA A 168 7.42 -9.65 -12.58
C ALA A 168 6.03 -9.31 -12.02
N PHE A 169 5.67 -9.93 -10.90
CA PHE A 169 4.46 -9.58 -10.17
C PHE A 169 4.81 -8.47 -9.19
N PHE A 170 4.11 -7.34 -9.26
CA PHE A 170 4.28 -6.26 -8.30
C PHE A 170 3.14 -6.27 -7.28
N SER A 171 3.47 -6.66 -6.05
CA SER A 171 2.55 -6.63 -4.91
C SER A 171 2.53 -5.24 -4.29
N ILE A 172 1.35 -4.62 -4.31
CA ILE A 172 1.08 -3.41 -3.52
C ILE A 172 0.78 -3.71 -2.04
N PHE A 173 0.49 -4.97 -1.72
CA PHE A 173 0.36 -5.46 -0.36
C PHE A 173 1.73 -5.55 0.30
N ASN A 174 1.77 -5.37 1.62
CA ASN A 174 2.98 -5.60 2.40
C ASN A 174 3.29 -7.11 2.49
N ALA A 175 4.54 -7.45 2.79
CA ALA A 175 4.99 -8.85 2.75
C ALA A 175 4.23 -9.73 3.74
N SER A 176 3.89 -9.23 4.94
CA SER A 176 3.14 -10.01 5.93
C SER A 176 1.76 -10.42 5.44
N SER A 177 1.02 -9.49 4.84
CA SER A 177 -0.32 -9.75 4.29
C SER A 177 -0.24 -10.70 3.10
N PHE A 178 0.81 -10.58 2.28
CA PHE A 178 0.98 -11.47 1.13
C PHE A 178 1.31 -12.91 1.57
N SER A 179 2.26 -13.08 2.49
CA SER A 179 2.63 -14.38 3.06
C SER A 179 1.48 -15.04 3.81
N PHE A 180 0.53 -14.27 4.35
CA PHE A 180 -0.64 -14.80 5.04
C PHE A 180 -1.58 -15.60 4.13
N PHE A 181 -1.62 -15.32 2.83
CA PHE A 181 -2.45 -16.08 1.89
C PHE A 181 -1.85 -17.43 1.50
N GLY A 182 -0.55 -17.61 1.70
CA GLY A 182 0.12 -18.90 1.54
C GLY A 182 0.49 -19.25 0.10
N PRO A 183 0.96 -20.48 -0.11
CA PRO A 183 1.51 -20.91 -1.39
C PRO A 183 0.43 -21.04 -2.47
N THR A 184 0.76 -20.66 -3.69
CA THR A 184 -0.13 -20.76 -4.86
C THR A 184 0.12 -22.02 -5.71
N LYS A 185 1.21 -22.76 -5.45
CA LYS A 185 1.58 -23.96 -6.21
C LYS A 185 1.11 -25.25 -5.52
N PRO A 186 0.46 -26.18 -6.24
CA PRO A 186 -0.11 -27.42 -5.69
C PRO A 186 0.90 -28.30 -4.92
N SER A 187 2.16 -28.31 -5.35
CA SER A 187 3.21 -29.15 -4.76
C SER A 187 3.57 -28.78 -3.32
N ILE A 188 3.19 -27.59 -2.85
CA ILE A 188 3.37 -27.14 -1.47
C ILE A 188 2.05 -27.25 -0.69
N THR A 189 0.90 -27.13 -1.38
CA THR A 189 -0.43 -27.22 -0.76
C THR A 189 -0.80 -28.64 -0.31
N GLU A 190 -0.20 -29.70 -0.85
CA GLU A 190 -0.46 -31.08 -0.37
C GLU A 190 0.03 -31.34 1.07
N VAL A 191 0.91 -30.49 1.59
CA VAL A 191 1.47 -30.61 2.96
C VAL A 191 0.71 -29.75 3.98
N GLN A 192 -0.16 -28.84 3.52
CA GLN A 192 -0.84 -27.86 4.38
C GLN A 192 -2.35 -28.06 4.34
N GLU A 193 -3.00 -28.04 5.50
CA GLU A 193 -4.47 -28.15 5.57
C GLU A 193 -5.12 -27.02 4.74
N PRO A 194 -6.04 -27.35 3.82
CA PRO A 194 -6.68 -26.33 2.99
C PRO A 194 -7.52 -25.40 3.87
N ARG A 195 -7.30 -24.08 3.72
CA ARG A 195 -8.11 -23.05 4.38
C ARG A 195 -9.42 -22.86 3.62
N SER A 196 -10.37 -23.77 3.85
CA SER A 196 -11.64 -23.83 3.12
C SER A 196 -12.82 -23.17 3.82
N GLU A 197 -12.61 -22.47 4.93
CA GLU A 197 -13.67 -21.86 5.74
C GLU A 197 -13.16 -20.53 6.30
N PRO A 198 -14.03 -19.53 6.51
CA PRO A 198 -13.66 -18.24 7.09
C PRO A 198 -12.90 -18.36 8.43
N GLU A 199 -13.27 -19.31 9.28
CA GLU A 199 -12.65 -19.52 10.59
C GLU A 199 -11.16 -19.85 10.48
N HIS A 200 -10.74 -20.51 9.38
CA HIS A 200 -9.32 -20.77 9.12
C HIS A 200 -8.50 -19.49 8.90
N PHE A 201 -9.15 -18.37 8.60
CA PHE A 201 -8.54 -17.05 8.44
C PHE A 201 -8.42 -16.27 9.76
N THR A 202 -8.94 -16.81 10.86
CA THR A 202 -8.92 -16.17 12.19
C THR A 202 -7.72 -16.53 13.07
N VAL A 203 -6.82 -17.33 12.52
CA VAL A 203 -5.58 -17.76 13.19
C VAL A 203 -4.39 -17.54 12.26
N SER A 204 -3.20 -17.36 12.86
CA SER A 204 -1.96 -17.32 12.09
C SER A 204 -1.79 -18.65 11.33
N PRO A 205 -1.44 -18.61 10.04
CA PRO A 205 -1.27 -19.84 9.26
C PRO A 205 -0.13 -20.71 9.80
N LYS A 206 -0.28 -22.03 9.67
CA LYS A 206 0.71 -23.02 10.13
C LYS A 206 2.09 -22.90 9.47
N TRP A 207 2.15 -22.27 8.30
CA TRP A 207 3.41 -22.04 7.58
C TRP A 207 4.18 -20.82 8.05
N VAL A 208 3.64 -20.02 8.97
CA VAL A 208 4.37 -18.94 9.63
C VAL A 208 5.19 -19.56 10.78
N PRO A 209 6.53 -19.68 10.68
CA PRO A 209 7.34 -20.47 11.62
C PRO A 209 7.69 -19.70 12.91
N PHE A 210 7.29 -18.43 13.01
CA PHE A 210 7.60 -17.55 14.13
C PHE A 210 6.31 -17.04 14.81
N PRO A 211 6.38 -16.59 16.08
CA PRO A 211 5.21 -16.10 16.79
C PRO A 211 4.60 -14.87 16.09
N SER A 212 3.36 -15.01 15.63
CA SER A 212 2.57 -13.90 15.08
C SER A 212 1.09 -14.04 15.43
N LYS A 213 0.46 -12.89 15.63
CA LYS A 213 -0.96 -12.66 15.85
C LYS A 213 -1.64 -12.10 14.60
N ILE A 214 -0.93 -11.99 13.48
CA ILE A 214 -1.50 -11.53 12.22
C ILE A 214 -2.51 -12.56 11.76
N ALA A 215 -3.77 -12.18 11.84
CA ALA A 215 -4.93 -12.92 11.39
C ALA A 215 -6.10 -11.97 11.20
N PHE A 216 -7.09 -12.39 10.41
CA PHE A 216 -8.32 -11.65 10.28
C PHE A 216 -9.21 -11.86 11.51
N ARG A 217 -10.06 -10.90 11.82
CA ARG A 217 -11.25 -11.19 12.65
C ARG A 217 -12.29 -11.94 11.83
N LEU A 218 -13.24 -12.61 12.48
CA LEU A 218 -14.21 -13.45 11.79
C LEU A 218 -15.04 -12.69 10.73
N PHE A 219 -15.46 -11.45 11.03
CA PHE A 219 -16.21 -10.63 10.07
C PHE A 219 -15.35 -10.19 8.87
N GLU A 220 -14.04 -10.02 9.04
CA GLU A 220 -13.10 -9.71 7.95
C GLU A 220 -12.84 -10.97 7.13
N ALA A 221 -12.62 -12.09 7.81
CA ALA A 221 -12.41 -13.40 7.20
C ALA A 221 -13.56 -13.81 6.29
N LYS A 222 -14.82 -13.57 6.70
CA LYS A 222 -16.00 -13.84 5.84
C LYS A 222 -15.95 -13.06 4.54
N LYS A 223 -15.62 -11.76 4.58
CA LYS A 223 -15.48 -10.92 3.39
C LYS A 223 -14.31 -11.35 2.51
N ILE A 224 -13.19 -11.75 3.11
CA ILE A 224 -12.03 -12.26 2.38
C ILE A 224 -12.33 -13.60 1.72
N PHE A 225 -13.15 -14.42 2.36
CA PHE A 225 -13.55 -15.71 1.83
C PHE A 225 -14.34 -15.59 0.52
N GLU A 226 -15.12 -14.51 0.34
CA GLU A 226 -15.81 -14.19 -0.93
C GLU A 226 -14.84 -14.10 -2.12
N ASN A 227 -13.55 -13.79 -1.90
CA ASN A 227 -12.54 -13.74 -2.96
C ASN A 227 -12.16 -15.13 -3.53
N TYR A 228 -12.53 -16.21 -2.84
CA TYR A 228 -12.35 -17.59 -3.30
C TYR A 228 -13.52 -18.06 -4.17
N GLU A 229 -14.66 -17.37 -4.11
CA GLU A 229 -15.85 -17.70 -4.88
C GLU A 229 -15.80 -17.07 -6.28
N GLU A 230 -16.43 -17.74 -7.25
CA GLU A 230 -16.60 -17.19 -8.60
C GLU A 230 -17.56 -15.99 -8.54
N ASN A 231 -17.16 -14.87 -9.14
CA ASN A 231 -17.98 -13.67 -9.21
C ASN A 231 -18.46 -13.40 -10.66
N ALA A 232 -19.14 -12.27 -10.91
CA ALA A 232 -19.69 -11.96 -12.24
C ALA A 232 -18.65 -11.87 -13.38
N SER A 233 -17.35 -11.88 -13.08
CA SER A 233 -16.27 -12.00 -14.07
C SER A 233 -16.03 -13.43 -14.58
N GLY A 234 -16.64 -14.44 -13.94
CA GLY A 234 -16.50 -15.85 -14.30
C GLY A 234 -15.30 -16.56 -13.67
N VAL A 235 -14.51 -15.87 -12.85
CA VAL A 235 -13.41 -16.46 -12.05
C VAL A 235 -13.30 -15.78 -10.68
N SER A 236 -12.74 -16.47 -9.70
CA SER A 236 -12.46 -15.92 -8.37
C SER A 236 -11.19 -15.06 -8.35
N ASP A 237 -11.09 -14.15 -7.39
CA ASP A 237 -9.88 -13.31 -7.25
C ASP A 237 -8.67 -14.13 -6.82
N TRP A 238 -8.89 -15.16 -6.01
CA TRP A 238 -7.85 -16.12 -5.66
C TRP A 238 -7.31 -16.85 -6.91
N PHE A 239 -8.20 -17.29 -7.80
CA PHE A 239 -7.78 -17.91 -9.05
C PHE A 239 -6.92 -16.96 -9.90
N ARG A 240 -7.33 -15.69 -9.98
CA ARG A 240 -6.56 -14.68 -10.72
C ARG A 240 -5.15 -14.53 -10.17
N LEU A 241 -5.04 -14.30 -8.87
CA LEU A 241 -3.77 -14.13 -8.16
C LEU A 241 -2.87 -15.38 -8.30
N ALA A 242 -3.41 -16.57 -8.02
CA ALA A 242 -2.64 -17.82 -8.10
C ALA A 242 -2.12 -18.11 -9.51
N THR A 243 -2.92 -17.80 -10.53
CA THR A 243 -2.55 -18.00 -11.93
C THR A 243 -1.42 -17.07 -12.37
N VAL A 244 -1.52 -15.77 -12.09
CA VAL A 244 -0.46 -14.82 -12.47
C VAL A 244 0.85 -15.08 -11.73
N MET A 245 0.78 -15.43 -10.45
CA MET A 245 1.96 -15.73 -9.64
C MET A 245 2.69 -16.98 -10.12
N SER A 246 1.97 -17.99 -10.61
CA SER A 246 2.57 -19.23 -11.10
C SER A 246 3.43 -19.04 -12.35
N GLY A 247 3.14 -18.02 -13.16
CA GLY A 247 3.90 -17.69 -14.36
C GLY A 247 5.08 -16.73 -14.14
N THR A 248 5.23 -16.17 -12.94
CA THR A 248 6.12 -15.04 -12.68
C THR A 248 7.54 -15.48 -12.28
N GLN A 249 8.57 -14.73 -12.70
CA GLN A 249 9.97 -14.98 -12.35
C GLN A 249 10.44 -14.30 -11.05
N VAL A 250 9.79 -13.21 -10.63
CA VAL A 250 10.16 -12.43 -9.44
C VAL A 250 8.95 -11.71 -8.85
N PHE A 251 8.90 -11.63 -7.52
CA PHE A 251 7.94 -10.78 -6.82
C PHE A 251 8.61 -9.47 -6.41
N ALA A 252 8.20 -8.39 -7.03
CA ALA A 252 8.45 -7.04 -6.53
C ALA A 252 7.44 -6.77 -5.41
N VAL A 253 7.89 -6.42 -4.21
CA VAL A 253 6.98 -6.19 -3.07
C VAL A 253 7.19 -4.78 -2.52
N LYS A 254 6.10 -4.03 -2.34
CA LYS A 254 6.13 -2.66 -1.79
C LYS A 254 6.48 -2.67 -0.30
N THR A 255 7.74 -2.91 0.02
CA THR A 255 8.27 -2.98 1.40
C THR A 255 9.79 -2.77 1.41
N CYS A 256 10.42 -2.87 2.57
CA CYS A 256 11.87 -2.95 2.75
C CYS A 256 12.25 -3.96 3.84
N MET A 257 13.51 -4.40 3.84
CA MET A 257 13.98 -5.45 4.76
C MET A 257 13.96 -4.98 6.21
N GLU A 258 14.16 -3.68 6.46
CA GLU A 258 14.16 -3.08 7.80
C GLU A 258 12.80 -3.17 8.50
N ILE A 259 11.71 -3.42 7.77
CA ILE A 259 10.35 -3.52 8.30
C ILE A 259 9.83 -4.95 8.34
N GLU A 260 10.09 -5.74 7.29
CA GLU A 260 9.44 -7.04 7.05
C GLU A 260 10.40 -8.17 6.66
N ASP A 261 11.67 -8.16 7.08
CA ASP A 261 12.67 -9.18 6.73
C ASP A 261 12.18 -10.64 6.88
N GLU A 262 11.65 -11.03 8.03
CA GLU A 262 11.13 -12.39 8.29
C GLU A 262 10.01 -12.77 7.31
N TRP A 263 9.14 -11.81 6.99
CA TRP A 263 8.01 -12.01 6.07
C TRP A 263 8.41 -12.05 4.61
N VAL A 264 9.40 -11.25 4.20
CA VAL A 264 9.98 -11.25 2.86
C VAL A 264 10.66 -12.58 2.58
N ASN A 265 11.44 -13.09 3.54
CA ASN A 265 12.09 -14.39 3.44
C ASN A 265 11.06 -15.52 3.34
N LEU A 266 10.06 -15.52 4.23
CA LEU A 266 8.97 -16.50 4.21
C LEU A 266 8.23 -16.50 2.86
N LEU A 267 7.93 -15.33 2.30
CA LEU A 267 7.26 -15.23 1.00
C LEU A 267 8.07 -15.92 -0.12
N GLY A 268 9.40 -15.74 -0.12
CA GLY A 268 10.28 -16.39 -1.07
C GLY A 268 10.27 -17.90 -0.94
N GLU A 269 10.29 -18.40 0.29
CA GLU A 269 10.19 -19.84 0.60
C GLU A 269 8.84 -20.43 0.18
N LEU A 270 7.73 -19.73 0.46
CA LEU A 270 6.38 -20.20 0.16
C LEU A 270 6.12 -20.41 -1.33
N HIS A 271 6.71 -19.57 -2.20
CA HIS A 271 6.44 -19.64 -3.64
C HIS A 271 7.60 -20.21 -4.46
N ASN A 272 8.77 -20.37 -3.82
CA ASN A 272 10.03 -20.69 -4.49
C ASN A 272 10.30 -19.73 -5.67
N VAL A 273 10.15 -18.43 -5.39
CA VAL A 273 10.34 -17.32 -6.34
C VAL A 273 11.13 -16.23 -5.62
N PRO A 274 12.15 -15.62 -6.25
CA PRO A 274 12.85 -14.48 -5.68
C PRO A 274 11.88 -13.35 -5.31
N VAL A 275 12.02 -12.83 -4.09
CA VAL A 275 11.26 -11.68 -3.60
C VAL A 275 12.22 -10.51 -3.47
N ILE A 276 11.90 -9.40 -4.12
CA ILE A 276 12.71 -8.19 -4.09
C ILE A 276 11.85 -7.04 -3.55
N PRO A 277 12.18 -6.52 -2.36
CA PRO A 277 11.57 -5.30 -1.87
C PRO A 277 11.89 -4.13 -2.81
N VAL A 278 10.87 -3.40 -3.27
CA VAL A 278 11.04 -2.22 -4.14
C VAL A 278 10.92 -0.90 -3.39
N GLY A 279 11.03 -0.95 -2.06
CA GLY A 279 10.81 0.17 -1.18
C GLY A 279 9.31 0.38 -0.91
N LEU A 280 9.04 1.34 -0.05
CA LEU A 280 7.72 1.75 0.38
C LEU A 280 7.05 2.71 -0.62
N LEU A 281 7.81 3.19 -1.62
CA LEU A 281 7.36 4.06 -2.70
C LEU A 281 6.55 5.26 -2.20
N PRO A 282 7.07 6.07 -1.24
CA PRO A 282 6.37 7.26 -0.80
C PRO A 282 6.20 8.22 -2.01
N PRO A 283 5.02 8.82 -2.21
CA PRO A 283 4.82 9.80 -3.27
C PRO A 283 5.79 10.98 -3.07
N SER A 284 6.38 11.49 -4.15
CA SER A 284 7.25 12.65 -4.05
C SER A 284 6.44 13.91 -3.70
N ALA A 285 6.87 14.63 -2.65
CA ALA A 285 6.20 15.84 -2.18
C ALA A 285 6.20 16.99 -3.23
N GLN A 286 7.15 16.95 -4.16
CA GLN A 286 7.37 17.97 -5.19
C GLN A 286 6.56 17.74 -6.48
N GLU A 287 6.01 16.55 -6.74
CA GLU A 287 5.38 16.25 -8.04
C GLU A 287 3.83 16.32 -8.03
N ARG A 288 3.20 16.55 -6.87
CA ARG A 288 1.76 16.88 -6.78
C ARG A 288 1.51 18.40 -6.74
N VAL A 289 2.38 19.18 -7.38
CA VAL A 289 2.43 20.65 -7.23
C VAL A 289 1.58 21.42 -8.23
N GLU A 290 1.05 20.80 -9.29
CA GLU A 290 0.35 21.56 -10.35
C GLU A 290 -1.17 21.36 -10.38
N ASN A 291 -1.82 21.39 -9.23
CA ASN A 291 -3.17 21.95 -9.17
C ASN A 291 -3.10 23.14 -8.23
N GLU A 292 -2.97 24.34 -8.82
CA GLU A 292 -3.28 25.62 -8.19
C GLU A 292 -4.75 25.60 -7.78
N ASP A 293 -5.05 24.87 -6.73
CA ASP A 293 -6.37 24.81 -6.15
C ASP A 293 -6.28 25.66 -4.88
N ASN A 294 -7.01 26.78 -4.86
CA ASN A 294 -7.14 27.69 -3.70
C ASN A 294 -7.59 26.95 -2.41
N SER A 295 -7.94 25.67 -2.54
CA SER A 295 -8.18 24.73 -1.45
C SER A 295 -7.00 24.58 -0.51
N TRP A 296 -5.75 24.50 -1.01
CA TRP A 296 -4.59 24.32 -0.11
C TRP A 296 -4.37 25.53 0.79
N ASP A 297 -4.53 26.75 0.27
CA ASP A 297 -4.36 27.97 1.05
C ASP A 297 -5.37 28.05 2.20
N THR A 298 -6.63 27.65 1.93
CA THR A 298 -7.66 27.56 2.98
C THR A 298 -7.31 26.50 4.04
N ILE A 299 -6.83 25.33 3.60
CA ILE A 299 -6.48 24.21 4.49
C ILE A 299 -5.29 24.58 5.38
N VAL A 300 -4.23 25.13 4.79
CA VAL A 300 -3.00 25.48 5.51
C VAL A 300 -3.23 26.65 6.47
N GLU A 301 -4.04 27.65 6.10
CA GLU A 301 -4.42 28.73 7.00
C GLU A 301 -5.12 28.24 8.27
N TRP A 302 -5.98 27.22 8.14
CA TRP A 302 -6.62 26.62 9.31
C TRP A 302 -5.62 25.80 10.13
N LEU A 303 -4.79 24.98 9.47
CA LEU A 303 -3.79 24.14 10.14
C LEU A 303 -2.74 24.97 10.90
N ASN A 304 -2.36 26.14 10.38
CA ASN A 304 -1.43 27.09 11.02
C ASN A 304 -1.98 27.72 12.31
N LYS A 305 -3.30 27.73 12.50
CA LYS A 305 -3.94 28.24 13.73
C LYS A 305 -3.99 27.20 14.85
N GLN A 306 -3.67 25.95 14.55
CA GLN A 306 -3.73 24.85 15.52
C GLN A 306 -2.38 24.68 16.21
N GLU A 307 -2.40 24.16 17.44
CA GLU A 307 -1.18 23.84 18.18
C GLU A 307 -0.42 22.69 17.50
N LYS A 308 0.90 22.63 17.72
CA LYS A 308 1.75 21.56 17.19
C LYS A 308 1.27 20.18 17.65
N GLU A 309 1.24 19.21 16.75
CA GLU A 309 0.83 17.82 17.00
C GLU A 309 -0.58 17.68 17.66
N SER A 310 -1.46 18.67 17.53
CA SER A 310 -2.78 18.69 18.18
C SER A 310 -3.93 18.18 17.30
N VAL A 311 -3.75 18.19 15.98
CA VAL A 311 -4.78 17.85 14.99
C VAL A 311 -4.72 16.36 14.66
N VAL A 312 -5.89 15.73 14.63
CA VAL A 312 -6.08 14.40 14.03
C VAL A 312 -6.50 14.58 12.58
N TYR A 313 -5.73 14.03 11.66
CA TYR A 313 -6.18 13.87 10.27
C TYR A 313 -7.03 12.60 10.14
N ILE A 314 -8.13 12.66 9.39
CA ILE A 314 -9.01 11.50 9.16
C ILE A 314 -9.19 11.33 7.66
N ALA A 315 -8.82 10.15 7.15
CA ALA A 315 -9.08 9.75 5.77
C ALA A 315 -9.24 8.23 5.65
N LEU A 316 -10.41 7.81 5.17
CA LEU A 316 -10.73 6.41 4.90
C LEU A 316 -10.41 6.00 3.46
N GLY A 317 -9.77 6.88 2.68
CA GLY A 317 -9.50 6.63 1.25
C GLY A 317 -10.73 6.87 0.37
N SER A 318 -10.57 6.69 -0.94
CA SER A 318 -11.65 6.88 -1.93
C SER A 318 -12.49 5.64 -2.19
N GLU A 319 -11.97 4.48 -1.80
CA GLU A 319 -12.58 3.18 -2.12
C GLU A 319 -13.51 2.69 -1.03
N ILE A 320 -13.32 3.12 0.22
CA ILE A 320 -14.15 2.70 1.34
C ILE A 320 -15.42 3.55 1.42
N GLN A 321 -16.51 2.84 1.69
CA GLN A 321 -17.81 3.43 1.99
C GLN A 321 -18.31 2.82 3.29
N PRO A 322 -18.15 3.50 4.43
CA PRO A 322 -18.75 3.03 5.67
C PRO A 322 -20.27 3.04 5.54
N SER A 323 -20.95 2.19 6.30
CA SER A 323 -22.40 2.30 6.45
C SER A 323 -22.77 3.65 7.06
N GLN A 324 -24.00 4.11 6.87
CA GLN A 324 -24.46 5.35 7.52
C GLN A 324 -24.37 5.27 9.05
N GLU A 325 -24.54 4.07 9.61
CA GLU A 325 -24.40 3.80 11.04
C GLU A 325 -22.94 3.95 11.50
N ASP A 326 -22.00 3.26 10.86
CA ASP A 326 -20.56 3.38 11.16
C ASP A 326 -20.08 4.83 10.98
N PHE A 327 -20.58 5.52 9.95
CA PHE A 327 -20.25 6.91 9.69
C PHE A 327 -20.76 7.84 10.80
N ASN A 328 -21.98 7.61 11.29
CA ASN A 328 -22.54 8.35 12.41
C ASN A 328 -21.71 8.11 13.69
N GLU A 329 -21.36 6.86 14.00
CA GLU A 329 -20.54 6.54 15.18
C GLU A 329 -19.13 7.16 15.09
N LEU A 330 -18.52 7.16 13.90
CA LEU A 330 -17.26 7.86 13.65
C LEU A 330 -17.40 9.37 13.88
N ALA A 331 -18.41 10.01 13.30
CA ALA A 331 -18.65 11.44 13.46
C ALA A 331 -18.91 11.81 14.93
N PHE A 332 -19.79 11.08 15.62
CA PHE A 332 -20.05 11.31 17.04
C PHE A 332 -18.82 11.03 17.90
N GLY A 333 -17.98 10.06 17.55
CA GLY A 333 -16.72 9.79 18.24
C GLY A 333 -15.71 10.93 18.08
N LEU A 334 -15.61 11.52 16.89
CA LEU A 334 -14.79 12.72 16.63
C LEU A 334 -15.30 13.91 17.46
N GLU A 335 -16.61 14.15 17.46
CA GLU A 335 -17.24 15.17 18.28
C GLU A 335 -16.92 14.93 19.77
N GLN A 336 -17.19 13.73 20.27
CA GLN A 336 -17.00 13.38 21.67
C GLN A 336 -15.53 13.47 22.10
N SER A 337 -14.57 13.13 21.23
CA SER A 337 -13.13 13.16 21.55
C SER A 337 -12.64 14.50 22.10
N GLY A 338 -13.27 15.62 21.71
CA GLY A 338 -12.84 16.97 22.08
C GLY A 338 -11.50 17.38 21.45
N LEU A 339 -11.02 16.65 20.44
CA LEU A 339 -9.78 16.95 19.71
C LEU A 339 -10.04 17.90 18.54
N SER A 340 -8.98 18.57 18.10
CA SER A 340 -8.98 19.25 16.81
C SER A 340 -8.83 18.22 15.71
N PHE A 341 -9.57 18.36 14.61
CA PHE A 341 -9.56 17.37 13.54
C PHE A 341 -9.72 17.95 12.15
N PHE A 342 -9.10 17.29 11.17
CA PHE A 342 -9.33 17.54 9.76
C PHE A 342 -9.86 16.25 9.12
N PHE A 343 -11.13 16.24 8.73
CA PHE A 343 -11.78 15.08 8.15
C PHE A 343 -11.92 15.24 6.63
N ALA A 344 -11.09 14.53 5.86
CA ALA A 344 -11.24 14.42 4.42
C ALA A 344 -12.35 13.42 4.06
N LEU A 345 -13.54 13.93 3.74
CA LEU A 345 -14.72 13.16 3.39
C LEU A 345 -14.96 13.17 1.88
N ARG A 346 -14.45 12.17 1.17
CA ARG A 346 -14.65 12.12 -0.28
C ARG A 346 -16.05 11.60 -0.61
N LYS A 347 -16.90 12.45 -1.18
CA LYS A 347 -18.18 12.02 -1.79
C LYS A 347 -17.88 11.37 -3.14
N ARG A 348 -18.40 10.15 -3.38
CA ARG A 348 -18.33 9.53 -4.71
C ARG A 348 -19.27 10.24 -5.68
N CYS A 349 -18.95 10.18 -6.98
CA CYS A 349 -19.75 10.79 -8.05
C CYS A 349 -21.06 10.03 -8.37
N VAL A 350 -21.34 8.91 -7.69
CA VAL A 350 -22.52 8.07 -7.94
C VAL A 350 -23.68 8.54 -7.06
N ALA A 351 -24.80 8.87 -7.69
CA ALA A 351 -26.00 9.34 -7.00
C ALA A 351 -26.59 8.24 -6.11
N GLY A 352 -26.85 8.55 -4.84
CA GLY A 352 -27.62 7.70 -3.91
C GLY A 352 -26.85 7.03 -2.78
N ASP A 353 -25.52 6.91 -2.86
CA ASP A 353 -24.73 6.17 -1.86
C ASP A 353 -23.87 7.07 -0.94
N SER A 354 -23.94 8.39 -1.04
CA SER A 354 -23.12 9.27 -0.18
C SER A 354 -23.63 9.29 1.26
N VAL A 355 -22.76 9.01 2.22
CA VAL A 355 -23.05 9.18 3.65
C VAL A 355 -23.36 10.65 3.99
N GLU A 356 -24.33 10.85 4.87
CA GLU A 356 -24.73 12.17 5.35
C GLU A 356 -24.14 12.45 6.74
N LEU A 357 -23.64 13.67 6.95
CA LEU A 357 -23.19 14.10 8.27
C LEU A 357 -24.37 14.16 9.24
N PRO A 358 -24.17 13.79 10.53
CA PRO A 358 -25.20 13.99 11.53
C PRO A 358 -25.66 15.44 11.57
N LYS A 359 -26.98 15.66 11.70
CA LYS A 359 -27.57 17.01 11.74
C LYS A 359 -26.84 17.88 12.77
N GLY A 360 -26.38 19.07 12.36
CA GLY A 360 -25.72 20.03 13.22
C GLY A 360 -24.23 19.75 13.51
N PHE A 361 -23.63 18.71 12.90
CA PHE A 361 -22.26 18.27 13.23
C PHE A 361 -21.21 19.37 12.98
N GLU A 362 -21.27 20.02 11.82
CA GLU A 362 -20.32 21.08 11.47
C GLU A 362 -20.50 22.29 12.40
N GLU A 363 -21.72 22.67 12.75
CA GLU A 363 -21.95 23.80 13.67
C GLU A 363 -21.45 23.51 15.09
N ARG A 364 -21.56 22.25 15.56
CA ARG A 364 -21.09 21.83 16.90
C ARG A 364 -19.57 21.66 16.96
N THR A 365 -18.88 21.53 15.82
CA THR A 365 -17.44 21.29 15.77
C THR A 365 -16.63 22.39 15.09
N LYS A 366 -17.29 23.47 14.61
CA LYS A 366 -16.69 24.57 13.82
C LYS A 366 -15.47 25.26 14.44
N ASP A 367 -15.30 25.19 15.76
CA ASP A 367 -14.19 25.81 16.49
C ASP A 367 -12.91 24.98 16.45
N ARG A 368 -13.02 23.68 16.15
CA ARG A 368 -11.91 22.70 16.27
C ARG A 368 -11.84 21.69 15.12
N GLY A 369 -12.85 21.62 14.27
CA GLY A 369 -12.97 20.62 13.22
C GLY A 369 -13.21 21.24 11.84
N ILE A 370 -12.62 20.65 10.81
CA ILE A 370 -13.00 20.87 9.40
C ILE A 370 -13.45 19.54 8.80
N VAL A 371 -14.57 19.56 8.09
CA VAL A 371 -14.93 18.50 7.14
C VAL A 371 -14.67 19.00 5.72
N TRP A 372 -13.76 18.34 5.03
CA TRP A 372 -13.35 18.70 3.68
C TRP A 372 -13.92 17.70 2.67
N THR A 373 -14.83 18.16 1.82
CA THR A 373 -15.51 17.28 0.83
C THR A 373 -14.85 17.27 -0.55
N GLY A 374 -13.97 18.23 -0.82
CA GLY A 374 -13.17 18.30 -2.03
C GLY A 374 -11.95 17.36 -1.99
N TRP A 375 -11.09 17.49 -2.99
CA TRP A 375 -9.79 16.83 -2.95
C TRP A 375 -8.94 17.43 -1.82
N ALA A 376 -8.36 16.58 -0.98
CA ALA A 376 -7.46 16.97 0.10
C ALA A 376 -6.04 16.50 -0.23
N PRO A 377 -5.03 17.39 -0.23
CA PRO A 377 -3.63 17.00 -0.45
C PRO A 377 -3.09 16.26 0.79
N GLN A 378 -3.46 14.98 0.94
CA GLN A 378 -3.14 14.14 2.10
C GLN A 378 -1.68 14.26 2.54
N LEU A 379 -0.74 14.14 1.60
CA LEU A 379 0.69 14.25 1.89
C LEU A 379 1.08 15.61 2.51
N LYS A 380 0.50 16.73 2.02
CA LYS A 380 0.77 18.07 2.58
C LYS A 380 0.15 18.23 3.97
N ILE A 381 -1.04 17.66 4.19
CA ILE A 381 -1.71 17.68 5.50
C ILE A 381 -0.89 16.87 6.50
N LEU A 382 -0.49 15.64 6.16
CA LEU A 382 0.35 14.79 7.00
C LEU A 382 1.74 15.42 7.25
N ALA A 383 2.28 16.18 6.30
CA ALA A 383 3.54 16.90 6.50
C ALA A 383 3.42 18.08 7.49
N HIS A 384 2.22 18.62 7.70
CA HIS A 384 2.01 19.82 8.51
C HIS A 384 2.29 19.57 10.00
N GLU A 385 2.96 20.53 10.67
CA GLU A 385 3.42 20.35 12.06
C GLU A 385 2.29 20.24 13.09
N SER A 386 1.13 20.83 12.81
CA SER A 386 -0.04 20.73 13.70
C SER A 386 -0.71 19.35 13.67
N VAL A 387 -0.44 18.51 12.67
CA VAL A 387 -1.00 17.15 12.61
C VAL A 387 -0.17 16.22 13.49
N GLY A 388 -0.78 15.65 14.53
CA GLY A 388 -0.11 14.72 15.45
C GLY A 388 -0.47 13.25 15.22
N GLY A 389 -1.65 13.00 14.67
CA GLY A 389 -2.15 11.64 14.45
C GLY A 389 -3.02 11.51 13.22
N PHE A 390 -3.21 10.27 12.80
CA PHE A 390 -3.95 9.91 11.61
C PHE A 390 -4.90 8.75 11.89
N LEU A 391 -6.21 9.01 11.77
CA LEU A 391 -7.23 7.96 11.70
C LEU A 391 -7.31 7.46 10.26
N THR A 392 -6.88 6.21 10.07
CA THR A 392 -6.72 5.60 8.75
C THR A 392 -7.43 4.26 8.65
N HIS A 393 -7.78 3.92 7.41
CA HIS A 393 -8.28 2.61 7.05
C HIS A 393 -7.19 1.54 6.90
N CYS A 394 -5.93 1.86 7.20
CA CYS A 394 -4.80 0.93 7.14
C CYS A 394 -4.41 0.45 5.73
N GLY A 395 -4.78 1.20 4.68
CA GLY A 395 -4.21 0.95 3.35
C GLY A 395 -2.70 1.21 3.38
N TRP A 396 -1.89 0.27 2.87
CA TRP A 396 -0.44 0.30 3.03
C TRP A 396 0.24 1.57 2.50
N SER A 397 -0.30 2.17 1.43
CA SER A 397 0.16 3.48 0.93
C SER A 397 -0.14 4.62 1.90
N SER A 398 -1.32 4.63 2.54
CA SER A 398 -1.67 5.67 3.53
C SER A 398 -0.85 5.54 4.81
N VAL A 399 -0.58 4.30 5.24
CA VAL A 399 0.35 4.01 6.35
C VAL A 399 1.75 4.53 6.03
N THR A 400 2.23 4.26 4.81
CA THR A 400 3.54 4.75 4.35
C THR A 400 3.64 6.28 4.45
N GLU A 401 2.65 6.99 3.90
CA GLU A 401 2.62 8.46 3.91
C GLU A 401 2.60 9.03 5.34
N ALA A 402 1.91 8.37 6.27
CA ALA A 402 1.82 8.82 7.65
C ALA A 402 3.13 8.64 8.44
N PHE A 403 3.77 7.47 8.32
CA PHE A 403 5.07 7.24 8.95
C PHE A 403 6.19 8.05 8.31
N GLN A 404 6.09 8.40 7.02
CA GLN A 404 7.01 9.34 6.38
C GLN A 404 7.07 10.71 7.08
N PHE A 405 6.06 11.07 7.88
CA PHE A 405 6.04 12.28 8.71
C PHE A 405 5.92 11.98 10.21
N GLY A 406 6.13 10.73 10.64
CA GLY A 406 6.12 10.33 12.04
C GLY A 406 4.77 10.49 12.74
N ARG A 407 3.66 10.34 12.01
CA ARG A 407 2.30 10.50 12.56
C ARG A 407 1.81 9.22 13.22
N ALA A 408 1.28 9.35 14.44
CA ALA A 408 0.72 8.21 15.16
C ALA A 408 -0.57 7.72 14.51
N LEU A 409 -0.76 6.40 14.45
CA LEU A 409 -1.91 5.80 13.76
C LEU A 409 -3.01 5.39 14.73
N VAL A 410 -4.23 5.77 14.36
CA VAL A 410 -5.49 5.21 14.88
C VAL A 410 -6.10 4.42 13.74
N MET A 411 -6.20 3.12 13.93
CA MET A 411 -6.48 2.17 12.85
C MET A 411 -7.95 1.79 12.84
N LEU A 412 -8.57 1.84 11.67
CA LEU A 412 -9.98 1.50 11.47
C LEU A 412 -10.14 0.79 10.11
N PRO A 413 -9.72 -0.49 10.00
CA PRO A 413 -9.75 -1.23 8.74
C PRO A 413 -11.18 -1.53 8.27
N PHE A 414 -11.40 -1.66 6.95
CA PHE A 414 -12.72 -1.94 6.36
C PHE A 414 -12.72 -3.03 5.29
N LEU A 415 -11.69 -3.10 4.45
CA LEU A 415 -11.66 -3.92 3.24
C LEU A 415 -10.30 -4.57 3.02
N GLY A 416 -10.28 -5.72 2.31
CA GLY A 416 -9.04 -6.33 1.83
C GLY A 416 -8.04 -6.68 2.94
N ASP A 417 -6.77 -6.40 2.69
CA ASP A 417 -5.63 -6.69 3.57
C ASP A 417 -5.53 -5.78 4.81
N GLN A 418 -6.36 -4.74 4.90
CA GLN A 418 -6.25 -3.69 5.92
C GLN A 418 -6.28 -4.22 7.35
N GLY A 419 -7.06 -5.27 7.63
CA GLY A 419 -7.10 -5.93 8.94
C GLY A 419 -5.77 -6.59 9.29
N LEU A 420 -5.10 -7.25 8.33
CA LEU A 420 -3.78 -7.86 8.52
C LEU A 420 -2.71 -6.78 8.73
N VAL A 421 -2.77 -5.69 7.96
CA VAL A 421 -1.89 -4.52 8.14
C VAL A 421 -2.08 -3.93 9.54
N ALA A 422 -3.32 -3.80 10.02
CA ALA A 422 -3.59 -3.30 11.36
C ALA A 422 -2.95 -4.18 12.44
N ARG A 423 -3.11 -5.52 12.35
CA ARG A 423 -2.49 -6.46 13.31
C ARG A 423 -0.96 -6.42 13.25
N PHE A 424 -0.38 -6.35 12.06
CA PHE A 424 1.06 -6.18 11.88
C PHE A 424 1.58 -4.93 12.60
N LEU A 425 0.88 -3.81 12.46
CA LEU A 425 1.28 -2.54 13.08
C LEU A 425 1.05 -2.53 14.60
N GLU A 426 0.00 -3.19 15.09
CA GLU A 426 -0.23 -3.37 16.53
C GLU A 426 0.88 -4.20 17.19
N GLU A 427 1.34 -5.27 16.54
CA GLU A 427 2.47 -6.07 17.05
C GLU A 427 3.74 -5.25 17.22
N LYS A 428 3.98 -4.32 16.30
CA LYS A 428 5.10 -3.37 16.38
C LYS A 428 4.82 -2.15 17.25
N GLN A 429 3.64 -2.05 17.87
CA GLN A 429 3.17 -0.91 18.66
C GLN A 429 3.18 0.42 17.88
N ALA A 430 3.06 0.35 16.55
CA ALA A 430 3.15 1.50 15.64
C ALA A 430 1.78 2.17 15.38
N GLY A 431 0.72 1.60 15.93
CA GLY A 431 -0.63 2.13 15.94
C GLY A 431 -1.50 1.31 16.89
N ILE A 432 -2.72 1.79 17.10
CA ILE A 432 -3.76 1.04 17.83
C ILE A 432 -5.03 1.03 17.01
N GLU A 433 -5.70 -0.12 16.96
CA GLU A 433 -7.01 -0.21 16.33
C GLU A 433 -8.13 0.24 17.25
N VAL A 434 -9.10 0.94 16.67
CA VAL A 434 -10.37 1.22 17.35
C VAL A 434 -11.03 -0.12 17.70
N PRO A 435 -11.36 -0.37 18.98
CA PRO A 435 -12.03 -1.61 19.38
C PRO A 435 -13.34 -1.80 18.63
N ARG A 436 -13.51 -3.00 18.05
CA ARG A 436 -14.71 -3.43 17.35
C ARG A 436 -15.32 -4.66 18.01
N ASN A 437 -16.61 -4.86 17.78
CA ASN A 437 -17.29 -6.11 18.11
C ASN A 437 -16.73 -7.25 17.23
N GLU A 438 -16.31 -8.34 17.86
CA GLU A 438 -15.69 -9.48 17.17
C GLU A 438 -16.65 -10.24 16.23
N GLN A 439 -17.96 -10.14 16.47
CA GLN A 439 -18.98 -10.87 15.70
C GLN A 439 -19.39 -10.15 14.41
N ASP A 440 -19.70 -8.85 14.51
CA ASP A 440 -20.26 -8.06 13.40
C ASP A 440 -19.33 -6.94 12.90
N GLY A 441 -18.23 -6.68 13.61
CA GLY A 441 -17.27 -5.64 13.26
C GLY A 441 -17.71 -4.21 13.55
N SER A 442 -18.85 -4.01 14.22
CA SER A 442 -19.35 -2.69 14.63
C SER A 442 -18.43 -2.02 15.65
N PHE A 443 -18.42 -0.69 15.70
CA PHE A 443 -17.71 0.10 16.70
C PHE A 443 -18.61 1.21 17.21
N THR A 444 -18.31 1.72 18.42
CA THR A 444 -19.07 2.80 19.04
C THR A 444 -18.29 4.11 18.98
N ARG A 445 -19.02 5.22 19.07
CA ARG A 445 -18.46 6.57 19.27
C ARG A 445 -17.53 6.65 20.48
N ASP A 446 -17.82 5.88 21.54
CA ASP A 446 -16.99 5.82 22.74
C ASP A 446 -15.64 5.19 22.42
N SER A 447 -15.62 4.04 21.74
CA SER A 447 -14.39 3.39 21.28
C SER A 447 -13.54 4.31 20.41
N VAL A 448 -14.17 5.04 19.49
CA VAL A 448 -13.48 6.03 18.64
C VAL A 448 -12.89 7.16 19.49
N ALA A 449 -13.70 7.79 20.34
CA ALA A 449 -13.27 8.94 21.15
C ALA A 449 -12.16 8.58 22.14
N GLU A 450 -12.25 7.43 22.79
CA GLU A 450 -11.25 6.93 23.74
C GLU A 450 -9.93 6.60 23.04
N THR A 451 -9.98 5.90 21.90
CA THR A 451 -8.78 5.54 21.13
C THR A 451 -8.07 6.79 20.61
N LEU A 452 -8.82 7.76 20.10
CA LEU A 452 -8.28 9.04 19.64
C LEU A 452 -7.59 9.80 20.78
N ARG A 453 -8.24 9.92 21.95
CA ARG A 453 -7.65 10.60 23.13
C ARG A 453 -6.41 9.87 23.65
N LEU A 454 -6.45 8.53 23.67
CA LEU A 454 -5.32 7.70 24.07
C LEU A 454 -4.09 8.06 23.23
N VAL A 455 -4.22 8.02 21.90
CA VAL A 455 -3.11 8.27 20.99
C VAL A 455 -2.66 9.73 21.00
N MET A 456 -3.57 10.69 21.13
CA MET A 456 -3.24 12.11 20.97
C MET A 456 -2.84 12.82 22.26
N LYS A 457 -3.44 12.46 23.41
CA LYS A 457 -3.31 13.21 24.67
C LYS A 457 -2.75 12.38 25.81
N ASP A 458 -3.18 11.14 25.94
CA ASP A 458 -2.86 10.36 27.13
C ASP A 458 -1.37 9.96 27.16
N GLU A 459 -0.83 9.85 28.38
CA GLU A 459 0.54 9.38 28.60
C GLU A 459 0.71 7.91 28.19
N LYS A 460 -0.33 7.09 28.37
CA LYS A 460 -0.30 5.67 27.96
C LYS A 460 -0.14 5.50 26.45
N GLY A 461 -0.67 6.43 25.65
CA GLY A 461 -0.52 6.40 24.20
C GLY A 461 0.77 7.04 23.69
N LYS A 462 1.64 7.56 24.57
CA LYS A 462 2.96 8.07 24.20
C LYS A 462 3.79 7.04 23.45
N ILE A 463 3.63 5.76 23.77
CA ILE A 463 4.29 4.65 23.08
C ILE A 463 4.04 4.69 21.56
N TYR A 464 2.81 5.00 21.12
CA TYR A 464 2.44 5.05 19.71
C TYR A 464 3.03 6.27 19.00
N ARG A 465 3.09 7.41 19.70
CA ARG A 465 3.70 8.65 19.18
C ARG A 465 5.22 8.51 19.05
N ASP A 466 5.87 7.92 20.05
CA ASP A 466 7.30 7.65 20.02
C ASP A 466 7.62 6.60 18.94
N LYS A 467 6.82 5.54 18.83
CA LYS A 467 7.00 4.51 17.80
C LYS A 467 6.80 5.04 16.38
N ALA A 468 5.84 5.95 16.16
CA ALA A 468 5.68 6.59 14.86
C ALA A 468 6.92 7.42 14.47
N LYS A 469 7.56 8.09 15.44
CA LYS A 469 8.83 8.81 15.23
C LYS A 469 10.00 7.86 14.94
N GLU A 470 10.02 6.67 15.53
CA GLU A 470 10.98 5.62 15.17
C GLU A 470 10.74 5.10 13.75
N MET A 471 9.48 4.83 13.37
CA MET A 471 9.14 4.39 12.01
C MET A 471 9.53 5.45 10.97
N ASN A 472 9.45 6.73 11.32
CA ASN A 472 9.90 7.80 10.44
C ASN A 472 11.35 7.68 9.97
N ILE A 473 12.22 7.12 10.81
CA ILE A 473 13.64 6.92 10.46
C ILE A 473 13.77 5.97 9.27
N ILE A 474 12.86 5.02 9.09
CA ILE A 474 12.89 4.05 8.00
C ILE A 474 12.00 4.51 6.83
N PHE A 475 10.77 4.91 7.13
CA PHE A 475 9.77 5.33 6.13
C PHE A 475 10.12 6.67 5.47
N GLY A 476 10.86 7.53 6.16
CA GLY A 476 11.37 8.81 5.65
C GLY A 476 12.76 8.74 5.02
N ASP A 477 13.47 7.62 5.16
CA ASP A 477 14.81 7.44 4.61
C ASP A 477 14.75 7.06 3.12
N LEU A 478 15.06 8.04 2.28
CA LEU A 478 15.09 7.89 0.82
C LEU A 478 16.24 7.01 0.35
N ASP A 479 17.34 6.89 1.10
CA ASP A 479 18.48 6.05 0.71
C ASP A 479 18.09 4.57 0.80
N ILE A 480 17.34 4.17 1.83
CA ILE A 480 16.75 2.82 1.91
C ILE A 480 15.86 2.58 0.68
N GLN A 481 15.01 3.56 0.32
CA GLN A 481 14.11 3.42 -0.84
C GLN A 481 14.90 3.26 -2.15
N TYR A 482 15.94 4.08 -2.37
CA TYR A 482 16.75 4.01 -3.57
C TYR A 482 17.57 2.72 -3.64
N GLN A 483 18.09 2.22 -2.53
CA GLN A 483 18.80 0.94 -2.48
C GLN A 483 17.88 -0.24 -2.83
N CYS A 484 16.62 -0.22 -2.40
CA CYS A 484 15.63 -1.22 -2.82
C CYS A 484 15.41 -1.18 -4.34
N ILE A 485 15.27 0.01 -4.91
CA ILE A 485 15.12 0.19 -6.36
C ILE A 485 16.37 -0.28 -7.12
N ASP A 486 17.57 0.04 -6.62
CA ASP A 486 18.83 -0.38 -7.23
C ASP A 486 18.92 -1.90 -7.32
N LYS A 487 18.63 -2.60 -6.23
CA LYS A 487 18.60 -4.08 -6.20
C LYS A 487 17.57 -4.66 -7.16
N PHE A 488 16.41 -4.02 -7.27
CA PHE A 488 15.37 -4.48 -8.20
C PHE A 488 15.78 -4.28 -9.67
N VAL A 489 16.30 -3.10 -10.01
CA VAL A 489 16.78 -2.81 -11.37
C VAL A 489 17.94 -3.73 -11.75
N GLU A 490 18.93 -3.91 -10.86
CA GLU A 490 20.04 -4.83 -11.07
C GLU A 490 19.55 -6.25 -11.36
N PHE A 491 18.52 -6.72 -10.64
CA PHE A 491 17.92 -8.01 -10.91
C PHE A 491 17.30 -8.08 -12.31
N LEU A 492 16.52 -7.07 -12.71
CA LEU A 492 15.88 -7.03 -14.04
C LEU A 492 16.92 -7.00 -15.17
N GLU A 493 18.01 -6.26 -15.00
CA GLU A 493 19.11 -6.18 -15.98
C GLU A 493 19.83 -7.52 -16.14
N ASN A 494 20.09 -8.22 -15.02
CA ASN A 494 20.78 -9.51 -15.00
C ASN A 494 19.94 -10.68 -15.50
N LYS A 495 18.61 -10.53 -15.52
CA LYS A 495 17.65 -11.59 -15.88
C LYS A 495 16.90 -11.35 -17.18
N SER A 496 17.12 -10.21 -17.84
CA SER A 496 16.56 -9.88 -19.16
C SER A 496 17.33 -10.49 -20.32
#